data_AF-A0A504J8F1-F1
#
_entry.id   AF-A0A504J8F1-F1
#
_cell.length_a   1.000
_cell.length_b   1.000
_cell.length_c   1.000
_cell.angle_alpha   90.00
_cell.angle_beta   90.00
_cell.angle_gamma   90.00
#
_symmetry.space_group_name_H-M   'P 1'
#
loop_
_entity.id
_entity.type
_entity.pdbx_description
1 polymer ?
#
loop_
_entity_poly.entity_id
_entity_poly.type
_entity_poly.pdbx_seq_one_letter_code
_entity_poly.pdbx_strand_id
1 'polypeptide(L)'
;MSEILLIGFLVFVFIVIPIGIGLLLYFIPKRMGYPKVSKYLTVSYGVIVFLIILLVAFEDQLFSKIDAKELVEEQGIELVDEFELINNESMSSIGDYYHTFTLRISGTDKMKIINTIKKSDNFKKIGEPILDLYFDTENIYKGTKRTQNYETEDSFVREYMKPNGDGSAPTYRRIKIYKQKDELIFEDIDY
;
A
#
# COMPACT_ATOMS: atom_id res chain seq x y z
N MET A 1 -22.62 8.78 15.23
CA MET A 1 -21.99 8.54 16.54
C MET A 1 -21.28 9.83 16.93
N SER A 2 -21.39 10.34 18.15
CA SER A 2 -20.64 11.57 18.50
C SER A 2 -19.14 11.27 18.49
N GLU A 3 -18.31 12.24 18.10
CA GLU A 3 -16.84 12.09 18.05
C GLU A 3 -16.27 11.59 19.38
N ILE A 4 -16.82 12.05 20.51
CA ILE A 4 -16.46 11.61 21.86
C ILE A 4 -16.73 10.12 22.06
N LEU A 5 -17.85 9.59 21.55
CA LEU A 5 -18.16 8.17 21.64
C LEU A 5 -17.20 7.33 20.77
N LEU A 6 -16.82 7.84 19.59
CA LEU A 6 -15.83 7.18 18.72
C LEU A 6 -14.45 7.12 19.39
N ILE A 7 -13.97 8.25 19.94
CA ILE A 7 -12.70 8.31 20.66
C ILE A 7 -12.73 7.37 21.88
N GLY A 8 -13.82 7.39 22.65
CA GLY A 8 -14.01 6.49 23.78
C GLY A 8 -13.97 5.02 23.37
N PHE A 9 -14.59 4.68 22.23
CA PHE A 9 -14.55 3.33 21.66
C PHE A 9 -13.14 2.93 21.23
N LEU A 10 -12.41 3.80 20.53
CA LEU A 10 -11.02 3.52 20.11
C LEU A 10 -10.10 3.31 21.32
N VAL A 11 -10.19 4.16 22.34
CA VAL A 11 -9.43 3.99 23.60
C VAL A 11 -9.77 2.66 24.26
N PHE A 12 -11.06 2.29 24.30
CA PHE A 12 -11.47 1.03 24.88
C PHE A 12 -10.86 -0.16 24.12
N VAL A 13 -10.93 -0.15 22.78
CA VAL A 13 -10.44 -1.25 21.93
C VAL A 13 -8.91 -1.36 21.94
N PHE A 14 -8.19 -0.25 21.80
CA PHE A 14 -6.73 -0.26 21.62
C PHE A 14 -5.94 -0.17 22.94
N ILE A 15 -6.57 0.23 24.05
CA ILE A 15 -5.89 0.38 25.33
C ILE A 15 -6.51 -0.53 26.39
N VAL A 16 -7.82 -0.40 26.65
CA VAL A 16 -8.47 -1.11 27.76
C VAL A 16 -8.50 -2.62 27.53
N ILE A 17 -8.88 -3.08 26.33
CA ILE A 17 -8.93 -4.51 26.01
C ILE A 17 -7.54 -5.17 26.11
N PRO A 18 -6.46 -4.65 25.47
CA PRO A 18 -5.12 -5.24 25.59
C PRO A 18 -4.61 -5.32 27.03
N ILE A 19 -4.81 -4.26 27.81
CA ILE A 19 -4.45 -4.25 29.24
C ILE A 19 -5.27 -5.32 29.98
N GLY A 20 -6.57 -5.41 29.72
CA GLY A 20 -7.45 -6.42 30.31
C GLY A 20 -6.98 -7.84 30.01
N ILE A 21 -6.63 -8.14 28.76
CA ILE A 21 -6.07 -9.44 28.35
C ILE A 21 -4.77 -9.73 29.10
N GLY A 22 -3.85 -8.77 29.17
CA GLY A 22 -2.59 -8.91 29.92
C GLY A 22 -2.82 -9.23 31.40
N LEU A 23 -3.79 -8.56 32.04
CA LEU A 23 -4.19 -8.84 33.42
C LEU A 23 -4.80 -10.24 33.57
N LEU A 24 -5.66 -10.67 32.65
CA LEU A 24 -6.25 -12.02 32.68
C LEU A 24 -5.18 -13.11 32.53
N LEU A 25 -4.24 -12.94 31.59
CA LEU A 25 -3.09 -13.84 31.41
C LEU A 25 -2.21 -13.94 32.66
N TYR A 26 -2.14 -12.86 33.45
CA TYR A 26 -1.42 -12.88 34.73
C TYR A 26 -2.24 -13.55 35.85
N PHE A 27 -3.48 -13.12 36.05
CA PHE A 27 -4.26 -13.49 37.23
C PHE A 27 -4.87 -14.89 37.17
N ILE A 28 -5.31 -15.36 36.00
CA ILE A 28 -5.95 -16.68 35.88
C ILE A 28 -4.96 -17.81 36.24
N PRO A 29 -3.79 -17.94 35.59
CA PRO A 29 -2.89 -19.06 35.90
C PRO A 29 -2.30 -18.94 37.29
N LYS A 30 -2.09 -17.71 37.78
CA LYS A 30 -1.65 -17.46 39.17
C LYS A 30 -2.67 -17.97 40.18
N ARG A 31 -3.98 -17.72 39.95
CA ARG A 31 -5.06 -18.20 40.81
C ARG A 31 -5.23 -19.72 40.75
N MET A 32 -4.88 -20.34 39.62
CA MET A 32 -4.87 -21.80 39.43
C MET A 32 -3.62 -22.49 40.03
N GLY A 33 -2.69 -21.74 40.65
CA GLY A 33 -1.49 -22.29 41.28
C GLY A 33 -0.26 -22.37 40.36
N TYR A 34 -0.28 -21.74 39.19
CA TYR A 34 0.82 -21.73 38.21
C TYR A 34 1.48 -20.35 38.04
N PRO A 35 2.14 -19.80 39.09
CA PRO A 35 2.69 -18.43 39.06
C PRO A 35 3.87 -18.26 38.10
N LYS A 36 4.60 -19.33 37.77
CA LYS A 36 5.68 -19.27 36.76
C LYS A 36 5.08 -19.14 35.36
N VAL A 37 4.04 -19.92 35.07
CA VAL A 37 3.34 -19.90 33.78
C VAL A 37 2.70 -18.53 33.55
N SER A 38 2.07 -17.93 34.56
CA SER A 38 1.50 -16.58 34.44
C SER A 38 2.57 -15.55 34.06
N LYS A 39 3.77 -15.62 34.66
CA LYS A 39 4.87 -14.70 34.33
C LYS A 39 5.31 -14.85 32.88
N TYR A 40 5.52 -16.09 32.40
CA TYR A 40 5.94 -16.31 31.02
C TYR A 40 4.87 -15.88 30.01
N LEU A 41 3.59 -16.18 30.27
CA LEU A 41 2.48 -15.76 29.41
C LEU A 41 2.35 -14.23 29.32
N THR A 42 2.41 -13.53 30.45
CA THR A 42 2.32 -12.07 30.44
C THR A 42 3.51 -11.43 29.72
N VAL A 43 4.73 -11.96 29.91
CA VAL A 43 5.91 -11.46 29.21
C VAL A 43 5.83 -11.73 27.71
N SER A 44 5.45 -12.95 27.29
CA SER A 44 5.33 -13.25 25.85
C SER A 44 4.25 -12.39 25.20
N TYR A 45 3.13 -12.17 25.89
CA TYR A 45 2.08 -11.26 25.42
C TYR A 45 2.60 -9.83 25.25
N GLY A 46 3.33 -9.31 26.25
CA GLY A 46 3.94 -7.98 26.16
C GLY A 46 4.91 -7.85 24.98
N VAL A 47 5.72 -8.87 24.73
CA VAL A 47 6.61 -8.92 23.56
C VAL A 47 5.81 -8.91 22.26
N ILE A 48 4.74 -9.71 22.15
CA ILE A 48 3.89 -9.75 20.95
C ILE A 48 3.24 -8.38 20.70
N VAL A 49 2.64 -7.76 21.72
CA VAL A 49 2.03 -6.42 21.59
C VAL A 49 3.07 -5.39 21.17
N PHE A 50 4.26 -5.43 21.76
CA PHE A 50 5.35 -4.55 21.40
C PHE A 50 5.80 -4.75 19.94
N LEU A 51 5.93 -6.01 19.49
CA LEU A 51 6.26 -6.31 18.10
C LEU A 51 5.21 -5.79 17.12
N ILE A 52 3.92 -5.92 17.44
CA ILE A 52 2.84 -5.37 16.61
C ILE A 52 2.96 -3.84 16.51
N ILE A 53 3.22 -3.16 17.63
CA ILE A 53 3.43 -1.71 17.64
C ILE A 53 4.62 -1.33 16.75
N LEU A 54 5.73 -2.08 16.81
CA LEU A 54 6.88 -1.83 15.94
C LEU A 54 6.54 -2.06 14.46
N LEU A 55 5.81 -3.12 14.13
CA LEU A 55 5.42 -3.40 12.74
C LEU A 55 4.58 -2.26 12.15
N VAL A 56 3.62 -1.73 12.91
CA VAL A 56 2.77 -0.63 12.47
C VAL A 56 3.55 0.70 12.44
N ALA A 57 4.35 0.96 13.48
CA ALA A 57 5.09 2.23 13.58
C ALA A 57 6.22 2.35 12.56
N PHE A 58 6.73 1.21 12.07
CA PHE A 58 7.85 1.15 11.12
C PHE A 58 7.48 0.51 9.78
N GLU A 59 6.18 0.47 9.44
CA GLU A 59 5.68 -0.15 8.20
C GLU A 59 6.44 0.35 6.96
N ASP A 60 6.61 1.66 6.85
CA ASP A 60 7.30 2.29 5.71
C ASP A 60 8.79 1.93 5.62
N GLN A 61 9.48 1.72 6.75
CA GLN A 61 10.88 1.29 6.75
C GLN A 61 11.05 -0.22 6.52
N LEU A 62 10.00 -1.00 6.72
CA LEU A 62 10.00 -2.44 6.47
C LEU A 62 9.73 -2.77 4.99
N PHE A 63 9.21 -1.81 4.22
CA PHE A 63 9.03 -1.94 2.78
C PHE A 63 10.37 -2.09 2.04
N SER A 64 10.49 -3.13 1.22
CA SER A 64 11.74 -3.52 0.58
C SER A 64 11.76 -3.23 -0.92
N LYS A 65 12.96 -3.33 -1.53
CA LYS A 65 13.12 -3.27 -2.99
C LYS A 65 12.37 -4.39 -3.71
N ILE A 66 12.22 -5.55 -3.08
CA ILE A 66 11.53 -6.69 -3.68
C ILE A 66 10.03 -6.40 -3.77
N ASP A 67 9.45 -5.85 -2.70
CA ASP A 67 8.03 -5.45 -2.67
C ASP A 67 7.74 -4.40 -3.76
N ALA A 68 8.60 -3.38 -3.88
CA ALA A 68 8.50 -2.40 -4.95
C ALA A 68 8.56 -3.01 -6.36
N LYS A 69 9.44 -3.99 -6.57
CA LYS A 69 9.57 -4.69 -7.86
C LYS A 69 8.31 -5.47 -8.20
N GLU A 70 7.78 -6.24 -7.24
CA GLU A 70 6.56 -7.02 -7.43
C GLU A 70 5.38 -6.11 -7.83
N LEU A 71 5.20 -4.98 -7.13
CA LEU A 71 4.14 -4.01 -7.43
C LEU A 71 4.25 -3.40 -8.84
N VAL A 72 5.47 -3.08 -9.28
CA VAL A 72 5.73 -2.57 -10.64
C VAL A 72 5.47 -3.66 -11.69
N GLU A 73 5.89 -4.90 -11.43
CA GLU A 73 5.71 -6.05 -12.34
C GLU A 73 4.24 -6.45 -12.52
N GLU A 74 3.39 -6.31 -11.51
CA GLU A 74 1.95 -6.56 -11.63
C GLU A 74 1.26 -5.66 -12.67
N GLN A 75 1.82 -4.48 -12.94
CA GLN A 75 1.36 -3.58 -14.00
C GLN A 75 1.87 -3.96 -15.40
N GLY A 76 2.69 -5.01 -15.50
CA GLY A 76 3.33 -5.48 -16.73
C GLY A 76 4.59 -4.69 -17.08
N ILE A 77 5.27 -4.13 -16.08
CA ILE A 77 6.54 -3.42 -16.23
C ILE A 77 7.64 -4.22 -15.54
N GLU A 78 8.61 -4.72 -16.31
CA GLU A 78 9.74 -5.50 -15.77
C GLU A 78 10.96 -4.61 -15.51
N LEU A 79 11.54 -4.73 -14.31
CA LEU A 79 12.81 -4.11 -13.93
C LEU A 79 13.90 -5.19 -13.95
N VAL A 80 14.77 -5.13 -14.95
CA VAL A 80 15.78 -6.16 -15.24
C VAL A 80 17.12 -5.79 -14.62
N ASP A 81 17.47 -4.50 -14.66
CA ASP A 81 18.73 -4.00 -14.13
C ASP A 81 18.60 -3.67 -12.63
N GLU A 82 19.73 -3.37 -11.97
CA GLU A 82 19.72 -2.90 -10.59
C GLU A 82 19.00 -1.55 -10.46
N PHE A 83 18.23 -1.40 -9.39
CA PHE A 83 17.52 -0.17 -9.04
C PHE A 83 17.63 0.14 -7.55
N GLU A 84 17.36 1.39 -7.19
CA GLU A 84 17.38 1.88 -5.82
C GLU A 84 16.00 2.36 -5.40
N LEU A 85 15.54 1.93 -4.22
CA LEU A 85 14.39 2.52 -3.56
C LEU A 85 14.85 3.81 -2.89
N ILE A 86 14.37 4.96 -3.38
CA ILE A 86 14.77 6.30 -2.93
C ILE A 86 13.87 6.80 -1.82
N ASN A 87 12.57 6.60 -1.98
CA ASN A 87 11.57 7.00 -1.00
C ASN A 87 10.42 5.99 -0.97
N ASN A 88 9.79 5.86 0.19
CA ASN A 88 8.60 5.06 0.42
C ASN A 88 7.76 5.74 1.51
N GLU A 89 6.50 6.03 1.20
CA GLU A 89 5.57 6.70 2.11
C GLU A 89 4.20 6.05 1.97
N SER A 90 3.58 5.73 3.10
CA SER A 90 2.19 5.33 3.15
C SER A 90 1.38 6.21 4.09
N MET A 91 0.12 6.42 3.73
CA MET A 91 -0.85 7.11 4.56
C MET A 91 -2.15 6.30 4.55
N SER A 92 -2.57 5.90 5.74
CA SER A 92 -3.83 5.20 5.96
C SER A 92 -4.77 6.07 6.79
N SER A 93 -5.98 6.29 6.30
CA SER A 93 -7.10 6.87 7.03
C SER A 93 -8.27 5.89 7.05
N ILE A 94 -9.31 6.18 7.83
CA ILE A 94 -10.55 5.37 7.79
C ILE A 94 -11.19 5.57 6.42
N GLY A 95 -11.08 4.57 5.55
CA GLY A 95 -11.69 4.55 4.22
C GLY A 95 -10.75 4.91 3.08
N ASP A 96 -9.61 5.55 3.36
CA ASP A 96 -8.65 5.98 2.33
C ASP A 96 -7.29 5.34 2.58
N TYR A 97 -6.68 4.80 1.53
CA TYR A 97 -5.29 4.31 1.54
C TYR A 97 -4.51 4.95 0.40
N TYR A 98 -3.34 5.47 0.73
CA TYR A 98 -2.39 5.98 -0.24
C TYR A 98 -1.00 5.42 0.05
N HIS A 99 -0.38 4.81 -0.95
CA HIS A 99 0.99 4.34 -0.87
C HIS A 99 1.77 4.81 -2.08
N THR A 100 2.92 5.42 -1.86
CA THR A 100 3.80 5.85 -2.94
C THR A 100 5.25 5.52 -2.66
N PHE A 101 5.97 5.16 -3.71
CA PHE A 101 7.41 5.01 -3.64
C PHE A 101 8.07 5.52 -4.92
N THR A 102 9.35 5.89 -4.78
CA THR A 102 10.19 6.33 -5.90
C THR A 102 11.37 5.41 -6.06
N LEU A 103 11.55 4.89 -7.26
CA LEU A 103 12.71 4.10 -7.67
C LEU A 103 13.62 4.93 -8.55
N ARG A 104 14.93 4.86 -8.31
CA ARG A 104 15.93 5.20 -9.31
C ARG A 104 16.23 3.96 -10.13
N ILE A 105 15.97 4.03 -11.43
CA ILE A 105 16.08 2.90 -12.36
C ILE A 105 17.23 3.13 -13.35
N SER A 106 17.65 2.09 -14.07
CA SER A 106 18.65 2.25 -15.12
C SER A 106 18.07 3.01 -16.33
N GLY A 107 18.93 3.70 -17.08
CA GLY A 107 18.52 4.33 -18.35
C GLY A 107 17.98 3.33 -19.37
N THR A 108 18.50 2.09 -19.36
CA THR A 108 18.03 1.00 -20.21
C THR A 108 16.60 0.59 -19.86
N ASP A 109 16.32 0.35 -18.58
CA ASP A 109 14.98 -0.01 -18.13
C ASP A 109 14.00 1.13 -18.35
N LYS A 110 14.39 2.38 -18.05
CA LYS A 110 13.60 3.56 -18.41
C LYS A 110 13.18 3.56 -19.88
N MET A 111 14.12 3.32 -20.80
CA MET A 111 13.82 3.30 -22.24
C MET A 111 12.91 2.13 -22.62
N LYS A 112 13.09 0.94 -22.03
CA LYS A 112 12.18 -0.20 -22.22
C LYS A 112 10.76 0.14 -21.77
N ILE A 113 10.62 0.71 -20.58
CA ILE A 113 9.32 1.08 -20.00
C ILE A 113 8.61 2.12 -20.87
N ILE A 114 9.32 3.19 -21.23
CA ILE A 114 8.78 4.23 -22.12
C ILE A 114 8.31 3.61 -23.44
N ASN A 115 9.10 2.69 -24.03
CA ASN A 115 8.70 2.00 -25.24
C ASN A 115 7.46 1.12 -25.05
N THR A 116 7.34 0.41 -23.92
CA THR A 116 6.15 -0.38 -23.58
C THR A 116 4.90 0.50 -23.46
N ILE A 117 5.01 1.65 -22.78
CA ILE A 117 3.91 2.61 -22.65
C ILE A 117 3.50 3.16 -24.02
N LYS A 118 4.47 3.64 -24.81
CA LYS A 118 4.22 4.26 -26.13
C LYS A 118 3.68 3.29 -27.19
N LYS A 119 4.04 2.00 -27.09
CA LYS A 119 3.57 0.96 -28.02
C LYS A 119 2.24 0.32 -27.62
N SER A 120 1.70 0.67 -26.45
CA SER A 120 0.40 0.16 -26.02
C SER A 120 -0.71 0.73 -26.91
N ASP A 121 -1.68 -0.10 -27.29
CA ASP A 121 -2.76 0.29 -28.24
C ASP A 121 -3.61 1.47 -27.76
N ASN A 122 -3.66 1.70 -26.46
CA ASN A 122 -4.41 2.76 -25.78
C ASN A 122 -3.52 3.97 -25.39
N PHE A 123 -2.32 4.11 -25.96
CA PHE A 123 -1.43 5.23 -25.69
C PHE A 123 -2.00 6.54 -26.21
N LYS A 124 -2.03 7.56 -25.35
CA LYS A 124 -2.49 8.91 -25.67
C LYS A 124 -1.36 9.93 -25.64
N LYS A 125 -1.33 10.80 -26.65
CA LYS A 125 -0.35 11.89 -26.71
C LYS A 125 -0.75 13.08 -25.82
N ILE A 126 0.21 13.95 -25.54
CA ILE A 126 -0.02 15.21 -24.83
C ILE A 126 -1.19 15.97 -25.49
N GLY A 127 -2.18 16.36 -24.68
CA GLY A 127 -3.35 17.11 -25.12
C GLY A 127 -4.54 16.26 -25.58
N GLU A 128 -4.37 14.94 -25.71
CA GLU A 128 -5.51 14.04 -25.94
C GLU A 128 -6.30 13.82 -24.63
N PRO A 129 -7.62 13.64 -24.70
CA PRO A 129 -8.44 13.48 -23.50
C PRO A 129 -8.10 12.18 -22.77
N ILE A 130 -7.80 12.28 -21.48
CA ILE A 130 -7.52 11.15 -20.57
C ILE A 130 -8.84 10.78 -19.88
N LEU A 131 -9.00 9.50 -19.52
CA LEU A 131 -10.21 9.03 -18.82
C LEU A 131 -9.88 8.99 -17.33
N ASP A 132 -10.84 9.35 -16.49
CA ASP A 132 -10.73 9.02 -15.09
C ASP A 132 -11.13 7.56 -14.89
N LEU A 133 -10.16 6.66 -14.74
CA LEU A 133 -10.47 5.23 -14.62
C LEU A 133 -11.32 4.92 -13.38
N TYR A 134 -11.36 5.78 -12.36
CA TYR A 134 -12.18 5.58 -11.16
C TYR A 134 -13.61 6.08 -11.39
N PHE A 135 -13.79 7.30 -11.93
CA PHE A 135 -15.11 7.92 -12.09
C PHE A 135 -15.82 7.61 -13.43
N ASP A 136 -15.08 7.29 -14.50
CA ASP A 136 -15.66 7.04 -15.84
C ASP A 136 -16.09 5.58 -16.04
N THR A 137 -16.47 4.88 -14.96
CA THR A 137 -16.93 3.49 -15.04
C THR A 137 -18.33 3.33 -14.47
N GLU A 138 -19.18 2.58 -15.18
CA GLU A 138 -20.53 2.26 -14.70
C GLU A 138 -20.51 1.47 -13.38
N ASN A 139 -19.45 0.69 -13.15
CA ASN A 139 -19.25 -0.07 -11.93
C ASN A 139 -17.76 -0.41 -11.71
N ILE A 140 -17.12 0.24 -10.74
CA ILE A 140 -15.71 -0.01 -10.36
C ILE A 140 -15.48 -1.40 -9.74
N TYR A 141 -16.54 -2.03 -9.21
CA TYR A 141 -16.49 -3.32 -8.52
C TYR A 141 -16.64 -4.51 -9.48
N LYS A 142 -17.04 -4.27 -10.75
CA LYS A 142 -17.30 -5.32 -11.75
C LYS A 142 -16.63 -5.03 -13.08
N GLY A 143 -16.04 -6.06 -13.68
CA GLY A 143 -15.49 -6.00 -15.04
C GLY A 143 -14.08 -6.57 -15.15
N THR A 144 -13.40 -6.24 -16.24
CA THR A 144 -12.02 -6.64 -16.50
C THR A 144 -11.02 -5.58 -16.02
N LYS A 145 -9.79 -6.01 -15.78
CA LYS A 145 -8.63 -5.12 -15.63
C LYS A 145 -8.59 -4.11 -16.77
N ARG A 146 -8.40 -2.83 -16.43
CA ARG A 146 -8.23 -1.73 -17.39
C ARG A 146 -6.85 -1.12 -17.22
N THR A 147 -6.33 -0.59 -18.32
CA THR A 147 -5.13 0.22 -18.29
C THR A 147 -5.34 1.46 -19.14
N GLN A 148 -4.57 2.50 -18.86
CA GLN A 148 -4.46 3.67 -19.72
C GLN A 148 -3.00 4.11 -19.77
N ASN A 149 -2.52 4.46 -20.95
CA ASN A 149 -1.14 4.87 -21.16
C ASN A 149 -1.17 6.26 -21.78
N TYR A 150 -0.36 7.19 -21.29
CA TYR A 150 -0.34 8.54 -21.84
C TYR A 150 0.98 9.27 -21.58
N GLU A 151 1.18 10.36 -22.32
CA GLU A 151 2.32 11.25 -22.16
C GLU A 151 1.87 12.59 -21.56
N THR A 152 2.58 13.06 -20.53
CA THR A 152 2.47 14.41 -19.98
C THR A 152 3.64 15.26 -20.47
N GLU A 153 3.74 16.52 -20.08
CA GLU A 153 4.90 17.36 -20.42
C GLU A 153 6.22 16.74 -19.90
N ASP A 154 6.21 16.24 -18.67
CA ASP A 154 7.38 15.80 -17.91
C ASP A 154 7.57 14.27 -17.83
N SER A 155 6.57 13.47 -18.24
CA SER A 155 6.57 12.03 -17.97
C SER A 155 5.80 11.17 -18.98
N PHE A 156 6.01 9.87 -18.87
CA PHE A 156 5.15 8.83 -19.44
C PHE A 156 4.44 8.11 -18.31
N VAL A 157 3.13 7.97 -18.43
CA VAL A 157 2.26 7.45 -17.36
C VAL A 157 1.55 6.19 -17.83
N ARG A 158 1.45 5.23 -16.93
CA ARG A 158 0.59 4.05 -17.04
C ARG A 158 -0.29 4.00 -15.81
N GLU A 159 -1.59 3.96 -16.04
CA GLU A 159 -2.60 3.72 -15.01
C GLU A 159 -3.16 2.31 -15.16
N TYR A 160 -3.49 1.73 -14.03
CA TYR A 160 -3.97 0.37 -13.88
C TYR A 160 -5.16 0.38 -12.93
N MET A 161 -6.28 -0.20 -13.36
CA MET A 161 -7.42 -0.43 -12.49
C MET A 161 -7.85 -1.89 -12.57
N LYS A 162 -8.04 -2.53 -11.41
CA LYS A 162 -8.56 -3.90 -11.32
C LYS A 162 -9.72 -3.95 -10.33
N PRO A 163 -10.93 -4.33 -10.79
CA PRO A 163 -12.03 -4.65 -9.90
C PRO A 163 -11.68 -5.85 -8.99
N ASN A 164 -11.99 -5.74 -7.69
CA ASN A 164 -11.75 -6.80 -6.70
C ASN A 164 -13.02 -7.57 -6.30
N GLY A 165 -14.16 -7.25 -6.92
CA GLY A 165 -15.46 -7.86 -6.64
C GLY A 165 -16.34 -7.00 -5.72
N ASP A 166 -17.58 -7.45 -5.54
CA ASP A 166 -18.58 -6.72 -4.78
C ASP A 166 -18.16 -6.56 -3.30
N GLY A 167 -18.14 -5.31 -2.83
CA GLY A 167 -17.80 -4.98 -1.45
C GLY A 167 -16.31 -4.88 -1.14
N SER A 168 -15.43 -4.95 -2.15
CA SER A 168 -13.98 -4.71 -2.00
C SER A 168 -13.56 -3.52 -2.86
N ALA A 169 -12.78 -2.59 -2.30
CA ALA A 169 -12.26 -1.45 -3.06
C ALA A 169 -11.48 -1.94 -4.30
N PRO A 170 -11.67 -1.30 -5.48
CA PRO A 170 -10.89 -1.63 -6.66
C PRO A 170 -9.43 -1.25 -6.44
N THR A 171 -8.50 -2.02 -6.98
CA THR A 171 -7.09 -1.60 -6.98
C THR A 171 -6.90 -0.55 -8.08
N TYR A 172 -6.46 0.65 -7.71
CA TYR A 172 -6.05 1.68 -8.65
C TYR A 172 -4.60 2.07 -8.42
N ARG A 173 -3.79 1.91 -9.47
CA ARG A 173 -2.35 2.16 -9.41
C ARG A 173 -1.87 2.99 -10.58
N ARG A 174 -0.84 3.78 -10.34
CA ARG A 174 -0.17 4.60 -11.35
C ARG A 174 1.33 4.38 -11.32
N ILE A 175 1.93 4.25 -12.49
CA ILE A 175 3.38 4.37 -12.70
C ILE A 175 3.64 5.62 -13.52
N LYS A 176 4.54 6.46 -13.05
CA LYS A 176 5.04 7.66 -13.74
C LYS A 176 6.54 7.53 -13.97
N ILE A 177 6.97 7.66 -15.22
CA ILE A 177 8.39 7.67 -15.61
C ILE A 177 8.78 9.06 -16.08
N TYR A 178 9.71 9.70 -15.39
CA TYR A 178 10.18 11.03 -15.79
C TYR A 178 10.98 10.98 -17.09
N LYS A 179 10.76 11.97 -17.96
CA LYS A 179 11.53 12.12 -19.21
C LYS A 179 12.98 12.48 -18.94
N GLN A 180 13.20 13.41 -17.99
CA GLN A 180 14.51 14.01 -17.74
C GLN A 180 15.30 13.35 -16.59
N LYS A 181 14.66 12.48 -15.80
CA LYS A 181 15.28 11.78 -14.67
C LYS A 181 15.15 10.29 -14.84
N ASP A 182 16.06 9.54 -14.26
CA ASP A 182 16.00 8.07 -14.26
C ASP A 182 15.22 7.59 -13.03
N GLU A 183 14.01 8.13 -12.89
CA GLU A 183 13.13 7.94 -11.74
C GLU A 183 11.77 7.41 -12.21
N LEU A 184 11.30 6.39 -11.50
CA LEU A 184 9.96 5.80 -11.59
C LEU A 184 9.24 6.12 -10.28
N ILE A 185 8.07 6.74 -10.36
CA ILE A 185 7.17 6.91 -9.23
C ILE A 185 6.03 5.90 -9.38
N PHE A 186 5.72 5.23 -8.29
CA PHE A 186 4.56 4.37 -8.15
C PHE A 186 3.58 4.99 -7.16
N GLU A 187 2.28 4.83 -7.42
CA GLU A 187 1.19 5.21 -6.54
C GLU A 187 0.17 4.06 -6.49
N ASP A 188 -0.22 3.63 -5.30
CA ASP A 188 -1.42 2.81 -5.00
C ASP A 188 -2.41 3.70 -4.27
N ILE A 189 -3.63 3.81 -4.78
CA ILE A 189 -4.64 4.74 -4.29
C ILE A 189 -5.96 3.99 -4.17
N ASP A 190 -6.46 3.88 -2.94
CA ASP A 190 -7.81 3.42 -2.66
C ASP A 190 -8.64 4.58 -2.10
N TYR A 191 -9.76 4.86 -2.77
CA TYR A 191 -10.81 5.79 -2.36
C TYR A 191 -12.08 5.03 -1.95
#